data_AF-A0A7S3ZBQ0-F1
#
_entry.id   AF-A0A7S3ZBQ0-F1
#
_cell.length_a   1.000
_cell.length_b   1.000
_cell.length_c   1.000
_cell.angle_alpha   90.00
_cell.angle_beta   90.00
_cell.angle_gamma   90.00
#
_symmetry.space_group_name_H-M   'P 1'
#
loop_
_entity.id
_entity.type
_entity.pdbx_description
1 polymer ?
#
loop_
_entity_poly.entity_id
_entity_poly.type
_entity_poly.pdbx_seq_one_letter_code
_entity_poly.pdbx_strand_id
1 'polypeptide(L)'
;RQVMSYGFVLREQYKGRWRPEETRHYCKLCNCWMSKAPSQIRKHEQGAGHQMKKKQLFFNMRKERIEKDKADKKLAKELHDIEIAARAAYGRDTAASTSAARRPPSSAP
;
A
#
# COMPACT_ATOMS: atom_id res chain seq x y z
N ARG A 1 -59.03 -27.02 13.56
CA ARG A 1 -58.88 -25.67 14.17
C ARG A 1 -57.52 -25.63 14.88
N GLN A 2 -56.81 -24.50 14.78
CA GLN A 2 -55.47 -24.20 15.34
C GLN A 2 -54.27 -24.74 14.52
N VAL A 3 -53.82 -24.04 13.46
CA VAL A 3 -52.63 -23.15 13.41
C VAL A 3 -51.54 -23.45 14.44
N MET A 4 -50.32 -23.71 13.96
CA MET A 4 -49.16 -22.82 14.18
C MET A 4 -47.97 -23.30 13.33
N SER A 5 -47.76 -22.57 12.24
CA SER A 5 -46.52 -22.55 11.47
C SER A 5 -45.36 -22.24 12.40
N TYR A 6 -44.38 -23.14 12.46
CA TYR A 6 -43.11 -22.94 13.14
C TYR A 6 -42.39 -21.73 12.51
N GLY A 7 -42.60 -20.54 13.10
CA GLY A 7 -41.77 -19.37 12.88
C GLY A 7 -40.31 -19.79 13.14
N PHE A 8 -39.38 -19.54 12.23
CA PHE A 8 -38.83 -18.20 11.99
C PHE A 8 -38.65 -17.40 13.28
N VAL A 9 -38.23 -18.05 14.35
CA VAL A 9 -37.75 -17.40 15.57
C VAL A 9 -36.50 -18.15 15.94
N LEU A 10 -35.33 -17.60 15.58
CA LEU A 10 -34.00 -17.77 16.20
C LEU A 10 -32.85 -17.28 15.29
N ARG A 11 -33.01 -16.13 14.61
CA ARG A 11 -31.86 -15.43 13.97
C ARG A 11 -31.85 -13.91 14.17
N GLU A 12 -32.57 -13.40 15.17
CA GLU A 12 -32.67 -11.95 15.42
C GLU A 12 -32.43 -11.52 16.87
N GLN A 13 -32.02 -12.43 17.75
CA GLN A 13 -31.83 -12.14 19.18
C GLN A 13 -30.40 -11.75 19.61
N TYR A 14 -29.47 -11.49 18.68
CA TYR A 14 -28.11 -11.04 19.02
C TYR A 14 -27.71 -9.68 18.44
N LYS A 15 -28.63 -8.97 17.78
CA LYS A 15 -28.39 -7.59 17.29
C LYS A 15 -28.70 -6.54 18.36
N GLY A 16 -28.26 -6.75 19.61
CA GLY A 16 -28.80 -5.97 20.74
C GLY A 16 -27.89 -5.65 21.92
N ARG A 17 -26.62 -6.09 21.98
CA ARG A 17 -25.74 -5.66 23.09
C ARG A 17 -24.23 -5.78 22.86
N TRP A 18 -23.74 -5.24 21.76
CA TRP A 18 -22.39 -4.67 21.73
C TRP A 18 -22.51 -3.32 21.02
N ARG A 19 -22.49 -2.20 21.77
CA ARG A 19 -22.15 -0.87 21.25
C ARG A 19 -20.68 -0.63 21.57
N PRO A 20 -19.73 -0.89 20.66
CA PRO A 20 -18.31 -0.63 20.92
C PRO A 20 -17.96 0.87 20.83
N GLU A 21 -18.86 1.68 20.28
CA GLU A 21 -18.59 3.04 19.79
C GLU A 21 -18.23 4.06 20.90
N GLU A 22 -18.71 3.89 22.14
CA GLU A 22 -18.65 4.99 23.12
C GLU A 22 -17.69 4.79 24.30
N THR A 23 -17.12 3.59 24.51
CA THR A 23 -16.48 3.27 25.80
C THR A 23 -14.95 3.14 25.77
N ARG A 24 -14.34 2.95 24.60
CA ARG A 24 -12.90 2.65 24.52
C ARG A 24 -12.18 3.53 23.49
N HIS A 25 -11.07 4.11 23.92
CA HIS A 25 -10.15 4.88 23.07
C HIS A 25 -9.06 3.96 22.54
N TYR A 26 -8.80 4.00 21.23
CA TYR A 26 -7.74 3.23 20.59
C TYR A 26 -6.52 4.10 20.29
N CYS A 27 -5.35 3.70 20.77
CA CYS A 27 -4.10 4.35 20.39
C CYS A 27 -3.50 3.68 19.15
N LYS A 28 -3.44 4.42 18.03
CA LYS A 28 -2.84 3.96 16.76
C LYS A 28 -1.33 3.73 16.79
N LEU A 29 -0.63 4.31 17.77
CA LEU A 29 0.84 4.19 17.89
C LEU A 29 1.24 2.98 18.75
N CYS A 30 0.42 2.67 19.75
CA CYS A 30 0.66 1.56 20.67
C CYS A 30 -0.16 0.31 20.33
N ASN A 31 -1.07 0.40 19.37
CA ASN A 31 -2.04 -0.62 18.98
C ASN A 31 -2.80 -1.23 20.16
N CYS A 32 -3.22 -0.39 21.11
CA CYS A 32 -3.93 -0.82 22.30
C CYS A 32 -5.26 -0.08 22.49
N TRP A 33 -6.25 -0.81 23.02
CA TRP A 33 -7.52 -0.27 23.46
C TRP A 33 -7.42 0.15 24.92
N MET A 34 -7.91 1.33 25.24
CA MET A 34 -7.91 1.93 26.57
C MET A 34 -9.29 2.48 26.92
N SER A 35 -9.51 2.79 28.18
CA SER A 35 -10.72 3.49 28.62
C SER A 35 -10.76 4.93 28.09
N LYS A 36 -11.96 5.44 27.78
CA LYS A 36 -12.17 6.81 27.25
C LYS A 36 -11.91 7.94 28.25
N ALA A 37 -11.56 7.63 29.50
CA ALA A 37 -11.30 8.65 30.51
C ALA A 37 -10.13 9.55 30.06
N PRO A 38 -10.33 10.89 29.94
CA PRO A 38 -9.33 11.79 29.35
C PRO A 38 -8.02 11.81 30.15
N SER A 39 -8.09 11.59 31.46
CA SER A 39 -6.90 11.45 32.32
C SER A 39 -6.05 10.22 31.95
N GLN A 40 -6.68 9.10 31.61
CA GLN A 40 -5.99 7.86 31.23
C GLN A 40 -5.37 7.98 29.84
N ILE A 41 -6.08 8.62 28.91
CA ILE A 41 -5.57 8.91 27.56
C ILE A 41 -4.32 9.80 27.67
N ARG A 42 -4.39 10.89 28.44
CA ARG A 42 -3.25 11.81 28.64
C ARG A 42 -2.05 11.13 29.28
N LYS A 43 -2.28 10.32 30.33
CA LYS A 43 -1.21 9.53 30.98
C LYS A 43 -0.56 8.54 30.00
N HIS A 44 -1.36 7.89 29.15
CA HIS A 44 -0.83 6.99 28.13
C HIS A 44 0.01 7.73 27.09
N GLU A 45 -0.50 8.85 26.55
CA GLU A 45 0.21 9.64 25.54
C GLU A 45 1.51 10.24 26.08
N GLN A 46 1.54 10.61 27.35
CA GLN A 46 2.74 11.11 28.03
C GLN A 46 3.70 9.98 28.47
N GLY A 47 3.26 8.72 28.43
CA GLY A 47 4.06 7.57 28.81
C GLY A 47 5.32 7.42 27.94
N ALA A 48 6.43 7.01 28.57
CA ALA A 48 7.73 6.89 27.92
C ALA A 48 7.71 6.00 26.67
N GLY A 49 6.96 4.89 26.71
CA GLY A 49 6.81 3.98 25.56
C GLY A 49 6.10 4.61 24.37
N HIS A 50 5.03 5.39 24.61
CA HIS A 50 4.31 6.09 23.55
C HIS A 50 5.18 7.20 22.94
N GLN A 51 5.88 7.96 23.77
CA GLN A 51 6.77 9.04 23.34
C GLN A 51 7.96 8.51 22.54
N MET A 52 8.56 7.39 22.96
CA MET A 52 9.65 6.76 22.23
C MET A 52 9.18 6.26 20.86
N LYS A 53 8.02 5.59 20.78
CA LYS A 53 7.44 5.16 19.49
C LYS A 53 7.10 6.34 18.59
N LYS A 54 6.60 7.46 19.14
CA LYS A 54 6.41 8.71 18.38
C LYS A 54 7.71 9.21 17.77
N LYS A 55 8.76 9.33 18.58
CA LYS A 55 10.08 9.79 18.11
C LYS A 55 10.65 8.86 17.04
N GLN A 56 10.56 7.54 17.25
CA GLN A 56 10.99 6.55 16.27
C GLN A 56 10.18 6.64 14.97
N LEU A 57 8.86 6.84 15.04
CA LEU A 57 8.03 7.01 13.85
C LEU A 57 8.45 8.23 13.03
N PHE A 58 8.68 9.38 13.68
CA PHE A 58 9.14 10.58 12.99
C PHE A 58 10.53 10.40 12.38
N PHE A 59 11.43 9.72 13.09
CA PHE A 59 12.76 9.41 12.58
C PHE A 59 12.69 8.45 11.37
N ASN A 60 11.91 7.38 11.47
CA ASN A 60 11.71 6.41 10.40
C ASN A 60 11.06 7.06 9.18
N MET A 61 10.03 7.90 9.37
CA MET A 61 9.41 8.65 8.27
C MET A 61 10.42 9.54 7.53
N ARG A 62 11.32 10.21 8.25
CA ARG A 62 12.38 11.01 7.63
C ARG A 62 13.35 10.13 6.85
N LYS A 63 13.79 9.02 7.45
CA LYS A 63 14.70 8.07 6.80
C LYS A 63 14.06 7.46 5.55
N GLU A 64 12.81 7.01 5.64
CA GLU A 64 12.05 6.45 4.52
C GLU A 64 11.90 7.45 3.37
N ARG A 65 11.67 8.74 3.65
CA ARG A 65 11.63 9.75 2.57
C ARG A 65 12.95 9.87 1.84
N ILE A 66 14.07 9.85 2.57
CA ILE A 66 15.41 9.93 1.97
C ILE A 66 15.71 8.67 1.16
N GLU A 67 15.39 7.48 1.69
CA GLU A 67 15.62 6.23 0.99
C GLU A 67 14.71 6.07 -0.24
N LYS A 68 13.46 6.54 -0.16
CA LYS A 68 12.56 6.62 -1.32
C LYS A 68 13.10 7.55 -2.40
N ASP A 69 13.52 8.78 -2.04
CA ASP A 69 14.13 9.71 -3.01
C ASP A 69 15.38 9.10 -3.69
N LYS A 70 16.22 8.38 -2.95
CA LYS A 70 17.36 7.65 -3.53
C LYS A 70 16.91 6.51 -4.46
N ALA A 71 15.89 5.74 -4.05
CA ALA A 71 15.35 4.65 -4.85
C ALA A 71 14.72 5.16 -6.15
N ASP A 72 13.92 6.24 -6.07
CA ASP A 72 13.28 6.88 -7.21
C ASP A 72 14.31 7.43 -8.19
N LYS A 73 15.40 8.04 -7.70
CA LYS A 73 16.52 8.49 -8.53
C LYS A 73 17.25 7.35 -9.24
N LYS A 74 17.42 6.21 -8.57
CA LYS A 74 18.04 5.02 -9.19
C LYS A 74 17.13 4.45 -10.27
N LEU A 75 15.85 4.27 -9.94
CA LEU A 75 14.83 3.78 -10.88
C LEU A 75 14.73 4.69 -12.12
N ALA A 76 14.73 6.01 -11.94
CA ALA A 76 14.68 6.96 -13.05
C ALA A 76 15.90 6.83 -13.99
N LYS A 77 17.09 6.58 -13.44
CA LYS A 77 18.30 6.33 -14.26
C LYS A 77 18.19 5.02 -15.04
N GLU A 78 17.77 3.95 -14.38
CA GLU A 78 17.60 2.64 -15.03
C GLU A 78 16.57 2.71 -16.16
N LEU A 79 15.45 3.41 -15.96
CA LEU A 79 14.45 3.64 -17.01
C LEU A 79 15.03 4.45 -18.17
N HIS A 80 15.82 5.48 -17.88
CA HIS A 80 16.48 6.29 -18.91
C HIS A 80 17.44 5.46 -19.78
N ASP A 81 18.24 4.60 -19.16
CA ASP A 81 19.18 3.72 -19.87
C ASP A 81 18.42 2.71 -20.75
N ILE A 82 17.32 2.15 -20.24
CA ILE A 82 16.43 1.27 -21.01
C ILE A 82 15.85 2.01 -22.22
N GLU A 83 15.37 3.25 -22.04
CA GLU A 83 14.84 4.04 -23.15
C GLU A 83 15.88 4.32 -24.23
N ILE A 84 17.11 4.65 -23.84
CA ILE A 84 18.21 4.87 -24.80
C ILE A 84 18.49 3.58 -25.57
N ALA A 85 18.63 2.46 -24.86
CA ALA A 85 18.90 1.17 -25.47
C ALA A 85 17.78 0.75 -26.43
N ALA A 86 16.52 0.96 -26.03
CA ALA A 86 15.34 0.69 -26.84
C ALA A 86 15.30 1.58 -28.10
N ARG A 87 15.56 2.89 -27.98
CA ARG A 87 15.65 3.80 -29.14
C ARG A 87 16.78 3.41 -30.09
N ALA A 88 17.94 3.02 -29.56
CA ALA A 88 19.07 2.57 -30.36
C ALA A 88 18.80 1.24 -31.07
N ALA A 89 18.09 0.30 -30.44
CA ALA A 89 17.65 -0.94 -31.06
C ALA A 89 16.62 -0.66 -32.17
N TYR A 90 15.62 0.19 -31.90
CA TYR A 90 14.63 0.59 -32.89
C TYR A 90 15.26 1.25 -34.13
N GLY A 91 16.24 2.14 -33.95
CA GLY A 91 16.98 2.73 -35.06
C GLY A 91 17.73 1.69 -35.91
N ARG A 92 18.32 0.67 -35.28
CA ARG A 92 18.98 -0.44 -35.98
C ARG A 92 17.98 -1.30 -36.74
N ASP A 93 16.85 -1.65 -36.13
CA ASP A 93 15.84 -2.51 -36.74
C ASP A 93 15.15 -1.82 -37.92
N THR A 94 14.85 -0.52 -37.81
CA THR A 94 14.28 0.26 -38.92
C THR A 94 15.27 0.38 -40.09
N ALA A 95 16.56 0.65 -39.84
CA ALA A 95 17.60 0.68 -40.87
C ALA A 95 17.84 -0.70 -41.53
N ALA A 96 17.80 -1.78 -40.74
CA ALA A 96 17.87 -3.15 -41.24
C ALA A 96 16.64 -3.50 -42.10
N SER A 97 15.43 -3.07 -41.71
CA SER A 97 14.21 -3.33 -42.49
C SER A 97 14.19 -2.58 -43.83
N THR A 98 14.70 -1.34 -43.88
CA THR A 98 14.80 -0.56 -45.13
C THR A 98 15.90 -1.09 -46.06
N SER A 99 16.98 -1.66 -45.52
CA SER A 99 18.03 -2.29 -46.33
C SER A 99 17.66 -3.72 -46.78
N ALA A 100 16.91 -4.48 -45.98
CA ALA A 100 16.34 -5.77 -46.38
C ALA A 100 15.30 -5.63 -47.51
N ALA A 101 14.52 -4.54 -47.53
CA ALA A 101 13.59 -4.24 -48.63
C ALA A 101 14.29 -3.83 -49.94
N ARG A 102 15.59 -3.52 -49.93
CA ARG A 102 16.38 -3.16 -51.13
C ARG A 102 17.16 -4.32 -51.76
N ARG A 103 17.20 -5.51 -51.16
CA ARG A 103 17.79 -6.69 -51.82
C ARG A 103 16.71 -7.34 -52.68
N PRO A 104 16.77 -7.29 -54.02
CA PRO A 104 15.95 -8.17 -54.83
C PRO A 104 16.30 -9.62 -54.48
N PRO A 105 15.35 -10.58 -54.55
CA PRO A 105 15.65 -11.99 -54.34
C PRO A 105 16.74 -12.40 -55.34
N SER A 106 17.96 -12.57 -54.84
CA SER A 106 19.07 -13.16 -55.59
C SER A 106 18.71 -14.62 -55.81
N SER A 107 18.26 -14.95 -57.01
CA SER A 107 18.17 -16.31 -57.52
C SER A 107 19.52 -17.01 -57.30
N ALA A 108 19.54 -17.98 -56.40
CA ALA A 108 20.65 -18.91 -56.22
C ALA A 108 20.30 -20.22 -56.98
N PRO A 109 21.32 -20.96 -57.47
CA PRO A 109 21.27 -21.82 -58.65
C PRO A 109 20.40 -23.08 -58.54
#